data_AF-A0A821ISG5-F1
#
_entry.id   AF-A0A821ISG5-F1
#
_cell.length_a   1.000
_cell.length_b   1.000
_cell.length_c   1.000
_cell.angle_alpha   90.00
_cell.angle_beta   90.00
_cell.angle_gamma   90.00
#
_symmetry.space_group_name_H-M   'P 1'
#
loop_
_entity.id
_entity.type
_entity.pdbx_description
1 polymer ?
#
loop_
_entity_poly.entity_id
_entity_poly.type
_entity_poly.pdbx_seq_one_letter_code
_entity_poly.pdbx_strand_id
1 'polypeptide(L)'
;YALAHYEKVPLSVSDRFLGFFMIPEHGSWNYNFMDVSHDADMKYDLILSSPKKFDDELHHSSHFMNFSNEENSDTFSADREDRFS
;
A
#
# COMPACT_ATOMS: atom_id res chain seq x y z
N TYR A 1 30.94 -13.47 -3.77
CA TYR A 1 30.20 -13.38 -2.49
C TYR A 1 31.03 -14.05 -1.42
N ALA A 2 31.34 -13.35 -0.31
CA ALA A 2 32.16 -13.87 0.77
C ALA A 2 31.53 -13.54 2.12
N LEU A 3 31.71 -14.43 3.11
CA LEU A 3 31.13 -14.28 4.45
C LEU A 3 31.68 -13.06 5.21
N ALA A 4 32.80 -12.48 4.76
CA ALA A 4 33.39 -11.27 5.33
C ALA A 4 32.67 -9.96 4.91
N HIS A 5 31.65 -10.03 4.06
CA HIS A 5 30.91 -8.85 3.62
C HIS A 5 29.89 -8.34 4.65
N TYR A 6 29.67 -9.06 5.75
CA TYR A 6 28.79 -8.65 6.83
C TYR A 6 29.30 -9.13 8.20
N GLU A 7 28.98 -8.38 9.24
CA GLU A 7 29.35 -8.67 10.62
C GLU A 7 28.11 -8.68 11.52
N LYS A 8 28.07 -9.57 12.52
CA LYS A 8 26.99 -9.61 13.51
C LYS A 8 27.26 -8.56 14.59
N VAL A 9 26.26 -7.73 14.84
CA VAL A 9 26.29 -6.73 15.92
C VAL A 9 25.20 -7.02 16.95
N PRO A 10 25.43 -6.74 18.25
CA PRO A 10 24.40 -6.90 19.27
C PRO A 10 23.27 -5.87 19.06
N LEU A 11 22.02 -6.32 19.15
CA LEU A 11 20.81 -5.50 19.06
C LEU A 11 19.99 -5.67 20.34
N SER A 12 19.55 -4.56 20.93
CA SER A 12 18.71 -4.54 22.12
C SER A 12 17.36 -3.92 21.81
N VAL A 13 16.28 -4.52 22.34
CA VAL A 13 14.92 -3.99 22.24
C VAL A 13 14.61 -3.21 23.52
N SER A 14 14.04 -2.02 23.38
CA SER A 14 13.71 -1.16 24.52
C SER A 14 12.28 -0.66 24.42
N ASP A 15 11.60 -0.64 25.55
CA ASP A 15 10.29 -0.03 25.80
C ASP A 15 10.41 1.38 26.42
N ARG A 16 11.65 1.85 26.67
CA ARG A 16 11.91 3.12 27.39
C ARG A 16 11.64 4.36 26.53
N PHE A 17 11.70 4.22 25.22
CA PHE A 17 11.52 5.31 24.27
C PHE A 17 10.62 4.85 23.13
N LEU A 18 9.79 5.75 22.62
CA LEU A 18 8.94 5.50 21.47
C LEU A 18 9.59 6.09 20.22
N GLY A 19 9.88 5.24 19.25
CA GLY A 19 10.28 5.68 17.91
C GLY A 19 9.09 6.25 17.12
N PHE A 20 9.36 6.81 15.96
CA PHE A 20 8.35 7.27 15.01
C PHE A 20 8.64 6.72 13.62
N PHE A 21 7.63 6.78 12.76
CA PHE A 21 7.74 6.40 11.36
C PHE A 21 7.69 7.63 10.47
N MET A 22 8.28 7.50 9.28
CA MET A 22 8.13 8.43 8.18
C MET A 22 7.68 7.64 6.96
N ILE A 23 6.74 8.21 6.21
CA ILE A 23 6.20 7.60 4.99
C ILE A 23 6.34 8.58 3.82
N PRO A 24 6.33 8.11 2.57
CA PRO A 24 6.21 8.98 1.41
C PRO A 24 4.99 9.89 1.52
N GLU A 25 5.15 11.18 1.24
CA GLU A 25 4.04 12.15 1.24
C GLU A 25 3.02 11.81 0.16
N HIS A 26 3.51 11.34 -1.00
CA HIS A 26 2.70 10.99 -2.15
C HIS A 26 2.85 9.51 -2.47
N GLY A 27 1.71 8.87 -2.78
CA GLY A 27 1.67 7.49 -3.22
C GLY A 27 1.86 6.48 -2.09
N SER A 28 2.36 5.31 -2.47
CA SER A 28 2.55 4.14 -1.62
C SER A 28 4.01 4.03 -1.18
N TRP A 29 4.27 3.48 0.00
CA TRP A 29 5.61 3.00 0.33
C TRP A 29 5.90 1.62 -0.30
N ASN A 30 4.86 0.88 -0.66
CA ASN A 30 4.91 -0.46 -1.23
C ASN A 30 4.59 -0.44 -2.74
N TYR A 31 5.57 -0.77 -3.57
CA TYR A 31 5.42 -0.84 -5.03
C TYR A 31 5.35 -2.28 -5.56
N ASN A 32 5.26 -3.31 -4.71
CA ASN A 32 5.26 -4.72 -5.14
C ASN A 32 4.11 -5.08 -6.11
N PHE A 33 3.00 -4.35 -6.09
CA PHE A 33 1.86 -4.55 -6.98
C PHE A 33 1.76 -3.47 -8.07
N MET A 34 2.80 -2.65 -8.21
CA MET A 34 2.91 -1.51 -9.12
C MET A 34 4.20 -1.59 -9.95
N ASP A 35 4.47 -2.74 -10.57
CA ASP A 35 5.74 -3.10 -11.23
C ASP A 35 6.34 -2.03 -12.16
N VAL A 36 5.49 -1.29 -12.89
CA VAL A 36 5.93 -0.28 -13.87
C VAL A 36 6.08 1.13 -13.29
N SER A 37 5.70 1.34 -12.03
CA SER A 37 5.69 2.68 -11.42
C SER A 37 6.95 3.00 -10.63
N HIS A 38 7.79 2.01 -10.31
CA HIS A 38 9.02 2.23 -9.54
C HIS A 38 10.21 2.57 -10.45
N ASP A 39 10.93 3.64 -10.12
CA ASP A 39 12.15 4.06 -10.79
C ASP A 39 13.28 4.21 -9.75
N ALA A 40 14.51 3.84 -10.10
CA ALA A 40 15.67 3.95 -9.24
C ALA A 40 16.03 5.42 -8.92
N ASP A 41 15.71 6.35 -9.82
CA ASP A 41 15.98 7.78 -9.66
C ASP A 41 14.74 8.57 -9.19
N MET A 42 13.70 7.87 -8.71
CA MET A 42 12.47 8.48 -8.20
C MET A 42 12.74 9.41 -7.02
N LYS A 43 12.11 10.58 -7.03
CA LYS A 43 12.12 11.54 -5.91
C LYS A 43 10.81 11.44 -5.13
N TYR A 44 10.91 11.50 -3.81
CA TYR A 44 9.77 11.48 -2.91
C TYR A 44 10.04 12.39 -1.70
N ASP A 45 8.99 13.04 -1.24
CA ASP A 45 8.98 13.78 0.03
C ASP A 45 8.52 12.86 1.17
N LEU A 46 8.83 13.21 2.41
CA LEU A 46 8.53 12.40 3.59
C LEU A 46 7.68 13.17 4.60
N ILE A 47 6.72 12.46 5.19
CA ILE A 47 5.88 12.98 6.29
C ILE A 47 5.92 12.06 7.51
N LEU A 48 5.67 12.63 8.69
CA LEU A 48 5.54 11.90 9.95
C LEU A 48 4.16 11.25 10.04
N SER A 49 4.09 9.95 9.78
CA SER A 49 2.86 9.17 9.87
C SER A 49 3.16 7.68 9.99
N SER A 50 2.14 6.89 10.35
CA SER A 50 2.24 5.43 10.46
C SER A 50 2.13 4.76 9.08
N PRO A 51 2.98 3.77 8.76
CA PRO A 51 2.89 3.04 7.50
C PRO A 51 1.60 2.22 7.43
N LYS A 52 1.04 2.17 6.23
CA LYS A 52 -0.11 1.31 5.92
C LYS A 52 0.29 -0.17 5.94
N LYS A 53 -0.67 -1.06 6.13
CA LYS A 53 -0.43 -2.52 6.09
C LYS A 53 0.01 -2.94 4.69
N PHE A 54 0.63 -4.11 4.57
CA PHE A 54 1.11 -4.62 3.28
C PHE A 54 -0.02 -4.67 2.23
N ASP A 55 -1.17 -5.24 2.59
CA ASP A 55 -2.35 -5.42 1.73
C ASP A 55 -3.33 -4.24 1.74
N ASP A 56 -2.87 -3.04 2.07
CA ASP A 56 -3.72 -1.85 2.04
C ASP A 56 -4.14 -1.54 0.59
N GLU A 57 -5.39 -1.14 0.39
CA GLU A 57 -5.98 -0.90 -0.94
C GLU A 57 -5.17 0.10 -1.76
N LEU A 58 -4.53 1.08 -1.10
CA LEU A 58 -3.68 2.06 -1.76
C LEU A 58 -2.47 1.42 -2.45
N HIS A 59 -1.97 0.29 -1.93
CA HIS A 59 -0.87 -0.45 -2.55
C HIS A 59 -1.35 -1.32 -3.73
N HIS A 60 -2.67 -1.57 -3.85
CA HIS A 60 -3.32 -2.49 -4.80
C HIS A 60 -4.28 -1.75 -5.76
N SER A 61 -4.01 -0.48 -6.07
CA SER A 61 -4.94 0.41 -6.79
C SER A 61 -5.43 -0.13 -8.15
N SER A 62 -4.64 -0.97 -8.82
CA SER A 62 -5.00 -1.63 -10.08
C SER A 62 -6.15 -2.64 -9.96
N HIS A 63 -6.29 -3.33 -8.82
CA HIS A 63 -7.36 -4.31 -8.61
C HIS A 63 -8.75 -3.65 -8.60
N PHE A 64 -8.82 -2.40 -8.14
CA PHE A 64 -10.07 -1.64 -8.02
C PHE A 64 -10.44 -0.86 -9.29
N MET A 65 -9.61 -0.87 -10.34
CA MET A 65 -9.94 -0.21 -11.62
C MET A 65 -10.78 -1.09 -12.56
N ASN A 66 -11.02 -2.37 -12.21
CA ASN A 66 -11.68 -3.35 -13.08
C ASN A 66 -13.22 -3.35 -12.97
N PHE A 67 -13.86 -2.20 -12.78
CA PHE A 67 -15.34 -2.12 -12.70
C PHE A 67 -16.03 -1.91 -14.06
N SER A 68 -15.28 -1.83 -15.17
CA SER A 68 -15.83 -1.49 -16.49
C SER A 68 -16.71 -2.56 -17.17
N ASN A 69 -17.03 -3.68 -16.51
CA ASN A 69 -17.71 -4.81 -17.16
C ASN A 69 -19.16 -5.08 -16.71
N GLU A 70 -19.69 -4.39 -15.70
CA GLU A 70 -21.03 -4.71 -15.15
C GLU A 70 -22.10 -3.62 -15.28
N GLU A 71 -21.80 -2.47 -15.90
CA GLU A 71 -22.80 -1.41 -16.13
C GLU A 71 -23.91 -1.83 -17.12
N ASN A 72 -23.74 -2.95 -17.84
CA ASN A 72 -24.75 -3.50 -18.75
C ASN A 72 -25.67 -4.57 -18.13
N SER A 73 -25.52 -4.90 -16.84
CA SER A 73 -26.36 -5.93 -16.20
C SER A 73 -27.62 -5.39 -15.50
N ASP A 74 -27.66 -4.08 -15.20
CA ASP A 74 -28.79 -3.45 -14.49
C ASP A 74 -30.06 -3.28 -15.34
N THR A 75 -30.01 -3.56 -16.65
CA THR A 75 -31.22 -3.55 -17.50
C THR A 75 -32.10 -4.78 -17.33
N PHE A 76 -31.69 -5.80 -16.56
CA PHE A 76 -32.43 -7.07 -16.40
C PHE A 76 -33.09 -7.31 -15.04
N SER A 77 -33.04 -6.40 -14.07
CA SER A 77 -33.72 -6.57 -12.79
C SER A 77 -34.57 -5.34 -12.42
N ALA A 78 -35.75 -5.25 -13.04
CA ALA A 78 -36.66 -4.10 -12.99
C ALA A 78 -37.59 -4.03 -11.76
N ASP A 79 -37.34 -4.80 -10.68
CA ASP A 79 -38.11 -4.66 -9.44
C ASP A 79 -37.22 -4.89 -8.21
N ARG A 80 -36.67 -3.79 -7.68
CA ARG A 80 -35.89 -3.79 -6.43
C ARG A 80 -36.63 -2.93 -5.41
N GLU A 81 -37.48 -3.58 -4.60
CA GLU A 81 -38.11 -2.90 -3.46
C GLU A 81 -37.07 -2.67 -2.36
N ASP A 82 -36.61 -1.42 -2.24
CA ASP A 82 -35.80 -0.99 -1.11
C ASP A 82 -36.71 -0.57 0.05
N ARG A 83 -36.89 -1.49 1.02
CA ARG A 83 -37.74 -1.29 2.20
C ARG A 83 -36.98 -0.79 3.43
N PHE A 84 -35.71 -0.39 3.28
CA PHE A 84 -34.88 0.06 4.39
C PHE A 84 -34.11 1.33 4.03
N SER A 85 -34.81 2.46 4.13
CA SER A 85 -34.21 3.79 4.25
C SER A 85 -34.06 4.21 5.70
#